data_AF-A0A6P8ZRL8-F1
#
_entry.id   AF-A0A6P8ZRL8-F1
#
_cell.length_a   1.000
_cell.length_b   1.000
_cell.length_c   1.000
_cell.angle_alpha   90.00
_cell.angle_beta   90.00
_cell.angle_gamma   90.00
#
_symmetry.space_group_name_H-M   'P 1'
#
loop_
_entity.id
_entity.type
_entity.pdbx_description
1 polymer ?
#
loop_
_entity_poly.entity_id
_entity_poly.type
_entity_poly.pdbx_seq_one_letter_code
_entity_poly.pdbx_strand_id
1 'polypeptide(L)'
;MTRTLLVVLALVASACAADNYAFNQIDELFDRIQVCLKPVPQRGFSYPATDCAYNARNALRHSTKESQADSIASCLLNYRDPVNAAVVATAKQCLSESLAKPVQPALKKASYNIRQLDVIESRIKACQSGIVETATSTPAASCRFEARVKAGKGYPKESLVDFLVPCLTGRNIDATIVSEAQACIAASLAKPL
;
A
#
# COMPACT_ATOMS: atom_id res chain seq x y z
N MET A 1 11.57 53.59 -40.50
CA MET A 1 11.41 52.12 -40.31
C MET A 1 12.70 51.57 -39.70
N THR A 2 12.71 51.32 -38.40
CA THR A 2 13.76 50.54 -37.72
C THR A 2 13.16 50.00 -36.43
N ARG A 3 12.85 48.71 -36.43
CA ARG A 3 12.29 47.97 -35.29
C ARG A 3 13.44 47.60 -34.36
N THR A 4 13.42 48.12 -33.14
CA THR A 4 14.33 47.72 -32.06
C THR A 4 13.92 46.35 -31.52
N LEU A 5 14.93 45.50 -31.39
CA LEU A 5 14.90 44.11 -30.98
C LEU A 5 14.63 43.93 -29.47
N LEU A 6 13.87 42.87 -29.14
CA LEU A 6 14.06 41.87 -28.07
C LEU A 6 14.37 42.34 -26.62
N VAL A 7 13.51 41.93 -25.68
CA VAL A 7 13.89 40.92 -24.66
C VAL A 7 12.62 40.14 -24.27
N VAL A 8 12.46 38.92 -24.79
CA VAL A 8 11.56 37.94 -24.18
C VAL A 8 12.35 37.33 -23.03
N LEU A 9 12.10 37.77 -21.81
CA LEU A 9 12.54 37.05 -20.62
C LEU A 9 11.82 35.70 -20.61
N ALA A 10 12.48 34.67 -21.15
CA ALA A 10 12.11 33.31 -20.87
C ALA A 10 12.41 33.07 -19.39
N LEU A 11 11.38 33.14 -18.55
CA LEU A 11 11.44 32.59 -17.20
C LEU A 11 11.75 31.10 -17.36
N VAL A 12 13.00 30.73 -17.08
CA VAL A 12 13.34 29.37 -16.72
C VAL A 12 12.71 29.17 -15.34
N ALA A 13 11.41 28.88 -15.33
CA ALA A 13 10.78 28.22 -14.20
C ALA A 13 11.48 26.87 -14.11
N SER A 14 12.48 26.79 -13.23
CA SER A 14 13.02 25.55 -12.74
C SER A 14 11.84 24.76 -12.18
N ALA A 15 11.25 23.92 -13.02
CA ALA A 15 10.31 22.90 -12.63
C ALA A 15 11.09 21.96 -11.71
N CYS A 16 11.10 22.27 -10.42
CA CYS A 16 11.22 21.21 -9.42
C CYS A 16 10.13 20.22 -9.82
N ALA A 17 10.52 19.09 -10.42
CA ALA A 17 9.59 18.04 -10.80
C ALA A 17 8.79 17.76 -9.53
N ALA A 18 7.53 18.17 -9.53
CA ALA A 18 6.68 17.97 -8.37
C ALA A 18 6.64 16.46 -8.15
N ASP A 19 6.91 16.01 -6.93
CA ASP A 19 6.77 14.60 -6.61
C ASP A 19 5.34 14.18 -7.01
N ASN A 20 5.21 13.11 -7.78
CA ASN A 20 3.91 12.66 -8.30
C ASN A 20 2.96 12.25 -7.16
N TYR A 21 3.52 11.86 -6.02
CA TYR A 21 2.79 11.37 -4.86
C TYR A 21 3.45 11.86 -3.56
N ALA A 22 2.63 12.19 -2.57
CA ALA A 22 3.10 12.45 -1.21
C ALA A 22 3.63 11.16 -0.54
N PHE A 23 4.43 11.28 0.52
CA PHE A 23 5.03 10.11 1.20
C PHE A 23 4.03 9.03 1.64
N ASN A 24 2.87 9.42 2.17
CA ASN A 24 1.82 8.49 2.58
C ASN A 24 1.13 7.81 1.39
N GLN A 25 1.04 8.50 0.25
CA GLN A 25 0.56 7.91 -1.00
C GLN A 25 1.58 6.91 -1.57
N ILE A 26 2.88 7.22 -1.47
CA ILE A 26 3.95 6.27 -1.85
C ILE A 26 3.90 5.02 -0.98
N ASP A 27 3.69 5.16 0.34
CA ASP A 27 3.54 4.02 1.23
C ASP A 27 2.29 3.18 0.89
N GLU A 28 1.19 3.83 0.53
CA GLU A 28 -0.06 3.17 0.11
C GLU A 28 0.11 2.38 -1.18
N LEU A 29 0.76 2.97 -2.18
CA LEU A 29 1.12 2.31 -3.42
C LEU A 29 2.12 1.17 -3.19
N PHE A 30 3.10 1.36 -2.29
CA PHE A 30 4.07 0.32 -1.96
C PHE A 30 3.42 -0.88 -1.29
N ASP A 31 2.48 -0.65 -0.37
CA ASP A 31 1.75 -1.74 0.30
C ASP A 31 0.89 -2.52 -0.72
N ARG A 32 0.27 -1.83 -1.69
CA ARG A 32 -0.42 -2.49 -2.82
C ARG A 32 0.53 -3.35 -3.67
N ILE A 33 1.71 -2.82 -3.98
CA ILE A 33 2.75 -3.56 -4.71
C ILE A 33 3.15 -4.83 -3.95
N GLN A 34 3.42 -4.72 -2.65
CA GLN A 34 3.83 -5.85 -1.83
C GLN A 34 2.78 -6.97 -1.77
N VAL A 35 1.49 -6.62 -1.71
CA VAL A 35 0.40 -7.61 -1.77
C VAL A 35 0.46 -8.42 -3.07
N CYS A 36 0.63 -7.75 -4.22
CA CYS A 36 0.69 -8.42 -5.52
C CYS A 36 1.95 -9.26 -5.73
N LEU A 37 3.03 -8.96 -5.00
CA LEU A 37 4.29 -9.69 -5.10
C LEU A 37 4.43 -10.82 -4.08
N LYS A 38 3.48 -11.00 -3.16
CA LYS A 38 3.48 -12.10 -2.19
C LYS A 38 3.66 -13.51 -2.81
N PRO A 39 3.12 -13.82 -4.01
CA PRO A 39 3.32 -15.12 -4.66
C PRO A 39 4.72 -15.33 -5.26
N VAL A 40 5.54 -14.28 -5.36
CA VAL A 40 6.90 -14.39 -5.94
C VAL A 40 7.80 -15.13 -4.94
N PRO A 41 8.39 -16.27 -5.33
CA PRO A 41 9.16 -17.08 -4.42
C PRO A 41 10.47 -16.39 -4.02
N GLN A 42 10.81 -16.49 -2.74
CA GLN A 42 12.16 -16.20 -2.25
C GLN A 42 13.05 -17.40 -2.54
N ARG A 43 14.32 -17.17 -2.90
CA ARG A 43 15.29 -18.23 -3.21
C ARG A 43 16.59 -17.98 -2.45
N GLY A 44 16.78 -18.68 -1.34
CA GLY A 44 17.95 -18.48 -0.48
C GLY A 44 18.05 -17.03 0.01
N PHE A 45 19.13 -16.33 -0.35
CA PHE A 45 19.34 -14.92 -0.03
C PHE A 45 18.85 -13.94 -1.12
N SER A 46 18.16 -14.45 -2.14
CA SER A 46 17.58 -13.63 -3.21
C SER A 46 16.13 -13.25 -2.90
N TYR A 47 15.85 -11.95 -2.94
CA TYR A 47 14.54 -11.35 -2.62
C TYR A 47 13.99 -10.55 -3.81
N PRO A 48 13.72 -11.18 -4.95
CA PRO A 48 13.34 -10.49 -6.18
C PRO A 48 12.08 -9.62 -6.00
N ALA A 49 11.10 -10.12 -5.25
CA ALA A 49 9.89 -9.37 -4.89
C ALA A 49 10.23 -8.07 -4.15
N THR A 50 11.04 -8.17 -3.10
CA THR A 50 11.40 -7.05 -2.23
C THR A 50 12.19 -6.00 -3.00
N ASP A 51 13.22 -6.42 -3.72
CA ASP A 51 14.12 -5.50 -4.42
C ASP A 51 13.39 -4.76 -5.55
N CYS A 52 12.61 -5.49 -6.36
CA CYS A 52 11.82 -4.88 -7.42
C CYS A 52 10.75 -3.93 -6.87
N ALA A 53 10.12 -4.27 -5.74
CA ALA A 53 9.19 -3.37 -5.06
C ALA A 53 9.87 -2.10 -4.57
N TYR A 54 11.06 -2.20 -3.97
CA TYR A 54 11.79 -1.03 -3.48
C TYR A 54 12.22 -0.09 -4.61
N ASN A 55 12.65 -0.65 -5.75
CA ASN A 55 12.96 0.14 -6.94
C ASN A 55 11.72 0.90 -7.43
N ALA A 56 10.57 0.22 -7.50
CA ALA A 56 9.31 0.87 -7.86
C ALA A 56 8.91 1.96 -6.86
N ARG A 57 9.07 1.72 -5.54
CA ARG A 57 8.79 2.71 -4.49
C ARG A 57 9.59 4.00 -4.68
N ASN A 58 10.87 3.87 -5.02
CA ASN A 58 11.74 5.02 -5.29
C ASN A 58 11.31 5.75 -6.58
N ALA A 59 10.96 4.98 -7.62
CA ALA A 59 10.50 5.53 -8.89
C ALA A 59 9.17 6.29 -8.77
N LEU A 60 8.27 5.90 -7.86
CA LEU A 60 6.98 6.57 -7.65
C LEU A 60 7.11 8.07 -7.33
N ARG A 61 8.25 8.54 -6.83
CA ARG A 61 8.48 9.98 -6.64
C ARG A 61 8.40 10.76 -7.95
N HIS A 62 8.83 10.17 -9.06
CA HIS A 62 9.01 10.86 -10.34
C HIS A 62 8.32 10.15 -11.52
N SER A 63 7.58 9.08 -11.27
CA SER A 63 6.84 8.34 -12.30
C SER A 63 5.41 8.01 -11.85
N THR A 64 4.55 7.64 -12.80
CA THR A 64 3.16 7.28 -12.53
C THR A 64 3.07 5.89 -11.89
N LYS A 65 2.03 5.66 -11.07
CA LYS A 65 1.75 4.33 -10.51
C LYS A 65 1.46 3.29 -11.60
N GLU A 66 0.79 3.66 -12.69
CA GLU A 66 0.42 2.75 -13.78
C GLU A 66 1.65 2.18 -14.49
N SER A 67 2.72 2.99 -14.66
CA SER A 67 3.97 2.54 -15.27
C SER A 67 4.78 1.57 -14.39
N GLN A 68 4.43 1.42 -13.10
CA GLN A 68 5.17 0.51 -12.22
C GLN A 68 4.86 -0.96 -12.47
N ALA A 69 3.68 -1.31 -12.99
CA ALA A 69 3.33 -2.70 -13.26
C ALA A 69 4.32 -3.35 -14.25
N ASP A 70 4.59 -2.66 -15.38
CA ASP A 70 5.55 -3.11 -16.39
C ASP A 70 7.00 -3.05 -15.89
N SER A 71 7.33 -2.00 -15.14
CA SER A 71 8.68 -1.83 -14.57
C SER A 71 9.03 -2.96 -13.59
N ILE A 72 8.09 -3.31 -12.71
CA ILE A 72 8.25 -4.42 -11.77
C ILE A 72 8.30 -5.75 -12.51
N ALA A 73 7.40 -5.99 -13.46
CA ALA A 73 7.42 -7.23 -14.25
C ALA A 73 8.76 -7.41 -14.99
N SER A 74 9.27 -6.34 -15.60
CA SER A 74 10.58 -6.32 -16.25
C SER A 74 11.71 -6.56 -15.26
N CYS A 75 11.66 -5.97 -14.07
CA CYS A 75 12.62 -6.21 -13.01
C CYS A 75 12.64 -7.70 -12.59
N LEU A 76 11.48 -8.33 -12.41
CA LEU A 76 11.37 -9.73 -12.00
C LEU A 76 11.86 -10.71 -13.07
N LEU A 77 11.62 -10.42 -14.35
CA LEU A 77 12.09 -11.25 -15.48
C LEU A 77 13.60 -11.13 -15.70
N ASN A 78 14.16 -9.95 -15.47
CA ASN A 78 15.59 -9.67 -15.66
C ASN A 78 16.39 -9.75 -14.35
N TYR A 79 15.76 -10.23 -13.27
CA TYR A 79 16.43 -10.42 -12.00
C TYR A 79 17.53 -11.48 -12.15
N ARG A 80 18.61 -11.38 -11.38
CA ARG A 80 19.79 -12.27 -11.50
C ARG A 80 19.40 -13.76 -11.55
N ASP A 81 18.45 -14.15 -10.72
CA ASP A 81 17.73 -15.41 -10.79
C ASP A 81 16.29 -15.13 -11.26
N PRO A 82 16.00 -15.26 -12.58
CA PRO A 82 14.72 -14.86 -13.12
C PRO A 82 13.55 -15.56 -12.45
N VAL A 83 12.51 -14.78 -12.16
CA VAL A 83 11.23 -15.31 -11.70
C VAL A 83 10.52 -15.97 -12.87
N ASN A 84 9.85 -17.10 -12.60
CA ASN A 84 9.08 -17.81 -13.63
C ASN A 84 8.08 -16.87 -14.31
N ALA A 85 8.03 -16.88 -15.64
CA ALA A 85 7.22 -15.96 -16.43
C ALA A 85 5.71 -16.03 -16.10
N ALA A 86 5.17 -17.20 -15.74
CA ALA A 86 3.78 -17.32 -15.33
C ALA A 86 3.52 -16.64 -13.98
N VAL A 87 4.46 -16.76 -13.02
CA VAL A 87 4.38 -16.03 -11.74
C VAL A 87 4.46 -14.52 -11.97
N VAL A 88 5.34 -14.08 -12.87
CA VAL A 88 5.44 -12.66 -13.24
C VAL A 88 4.16 -12.17 -13.92
N ALA A 89 3.55 -12.96 -14.81
CA ALA A 89 2.30 -12.59 -15.47
C ALA A 89 1.16 -12.40 -14.45
N THR A 90 1.02 -13.33 -13.48
CA THR A 90 0.04 -13.21 -12.39
C THR A 90 0.29 -11.98 -11.53
N ALA A 91 1.55 -11.73 -11.15
CA ALA A 91 1.92 -10.55 -10.38
C ALA A 91 1.63 -9.25 -11.15
N LYS A 92 1.98 -9.20 -12.45
CA LYS A 92 1.71 -8.06 -13.33
C LYS A 92 0.22 -7.77 -13.43
N GLN A 93 -0.61 -8.80 -13.61
CA GLN A 93 -2.06 -8.62 -13.65
C GLN A 93 -2.59 -8.00 -12.35
N CYS A 94 -2.21 -8.56 -11.19
CA CYS A 94 -2.58 -7.98 -9.88
C CYS A 94 -2.12 -6.53 -9.76
N LEU A 95 -0.88 -6.22 -10.16
CA LEU A 95 -0.33 -4.86 -10.12
C LEU A 95 -1.12 -3.91 -11.00
N SER A 96 -1.43 -4.30 -12.24
CA SER A 96 -2.24 -3.49 -13.16
C SER A 96 -3.61 -3.17 -12.57
N GLU A 97 -4.30 -4.15 -11.99
CA GLU A 97 -5.60 -3.97 -11.36
C GLU A 97 -5.51 -3.09 -10.08
N SER A 98 -4.52 -3.35 -9.23
CA SER A 98 -4.35 -2.68 -7.93
C SER A 98 -3.88 -1.22 -8.08
N LEU A 99 -3.01 -0.94 -9.04
CA LEU A 99 -2.46 0.40 -9.28
C LEU A 99 -3.41 1.26 -10.12
N ALA A 100 -4.28 0.67 -10.95
CA ALA A 100 -5.35 1.41 -11.62
C ALA A 100 -6.36 2.05 -10.65
N LYS A 101 -6.55 1.45 -9.45
CA LYS A 101 -7.43 2.03 -8.43
C LYS A 101 -6.94 3.43 -8.02
N PRO A 102 -7.83 4.42 -7.85
CA PRO A 102 -7.47 5.76 -7.40
C PRO A 102 -6.54 5.71 -6.18
N VAL A 103 -5.54 6.58 -6.18
CA VAL A 103 -4.72 6.78 -4.97
C VAL A 103 -5.56 7.65 -4.06
N GLN A 104 -5.63 7.28 -2.79
CA GLN A 104 -6.29 8.14 -1.81
C GLN A 104 -5.61 9.53 -1.83
N PRO A 105 -6.36 10.64 -1.70
CA PRO A 105 -5.76 11.97 -1.63
C PRO A 105 -4.64 11.99 -0.59
N ALA A 106 -3.56 12.73 -0.85
CA ALA A 106 -2.49 12.94 0.11
C ALA A 106 -3.12 13.37 1.43
N LEU A 107 -3.10 12.47 2.41
CA LEU A 107 -3.82 12.67 3.65
C LEU A 107 -3.15 13.86 4.34
N LYS A 108 -3.92 14.93 4.55
CA LYS A 108 -3.47 16.04 5.39
C LYS A 108 -3.16 15.41 6.74
N LYS A 109 -1.87 15.40 7.06
CA LYS A 109 -1.22 14.76 8.20
C LYS A 109 -1.98 15.04 9.50
N ALA A 110 -2.97 14.20 9.79
CA ALA A 110 -3.46 13.95 11.13
C ALA A 110 -3.07 12.50 11.42
N SER A 111 -1.78 12.28 11.67
CA SER A 111 -1.36 11.05 12.32
C SER A 111 -2.16 10.93 13.61
N TYR A 112 -2.81 9.78 13.80
CA TYR A 112 -3.48 9.51 15.06
C TYR A 112 -2.45 9.55 16.19
N ASN A 113 -2.75 10.28 17.27
CA ASN A 113 -1.93 10.20 18.47
C ASN A 113 -2.06 8.80 19.11
N ILE A 114 -1.21 8.48 20.08
CA ILE A 114 -1.17 7.15 20.70
C ILE A 114 -2.55 6.73 21.24
N ARG A 115 -3.30 7.64 21.89
CA ARG A 115 -4.64 7.34 22.41
C ARG A 115 -5.64 7.03 21.30
N GLN A 116 -5.58 7.76 20.20
CA GLN A 116 -6.43 7.51 19.03
C GLN A 116 -6.10 6.16 18.37
N LEU A 117 -4.81 5.78 18.30
CA LEU A 117 -4.39 4.47 17.84
C LEU A 117 -4.89 3.34 18.75
N ASP A 118 -4.87 3.54 20.08
CA ASP A 118 -5.42 2.57 21.04
C ASP A 118 -6.93 2.40 20.88
N VAL A 119 -7.67 3.48 20.62
CA VAL A 119 -9.11 3.43 20.33
C VAL A 119 -9.40 2.67 19.03
N ILE A 120 -8.62 2.94 17.97
CA ILE A 120 -8.74 2.23 16.69
C ILE A 120 -8.48 0.73 16.89
N GLU A 121 -7.37 0.37 17.54
CA GLU A 121 -7.02 -1.03 17.78
C GLU A 121 -8.07 -1.73 18.64
N SER A 122 -8.55 -1.09 19.71
CA SER A 122 -9.59 -1.65 20.60
C SER A 122 -10.90 -1.93 19.85
N ARG A 123 -11.29 -1.03 18.95
CA ARG A 123 -12.48 -1.22 18.09
C ARG A 123 -12.32 -2.39 17.13
N ILE A 124 -11.15 -2.51 16.49
CA ILE A 124 -10.86 -3.65 15.61
C ILE A 124 -10.87 -4.95 16.43
N LYS A 125 -10.24 -4.95 17.61
CA LYS A 125 -10.20 -6.12 18.51
C LYS A 125 -11.59 -6.59 18.92
N ALA A 126 -12.49 -5.67 19.28
CA ALA A 126 -13.87 -6.00 19.65
C ALA A 126 -14.61 -6.74 18.53
N CYS A 127 -14.38 -6.33 17.28
CA CYS A 127 -14.97 -6.95 16.08
C CYS A 127 -14.33 -8.29 15.68
N GLN A 128 -13.23 -8.69 16.33
CA GLN A 128 -12.52 -9.94 16.08
C GLN A 128 -12.67 -10.95 17.21
N SER A 129 -13.56 -10.68 18.16
CA SER A 129 -13.80 -11.52 19.35
C SER A 129 -14.26 -12.95 19.04
N GLY A 130 -14.82 -13.19 17.84
CA GLY A 130 -15.16 -14.53 17.34
C GLY A 130 -13.98 -15.33 16.76
N ILE A 131 -12.81 -14.71 16.58
CA ILE A 131 -11.59 -15.40 16.13
C ILE A 131 -10.90 -15.95 17.38
N VAL A 132 -10.90 -17.28 17.53
CA VAL A 132 -10.32 -17.95 18.70
C VAL A 132 -8.86 -17.56 18.87
N GLU A 133 -8.55 -16.83 19.94
CA GLU A 133 -7.19 -16.40 20.28
C GLU A 133 -6.48 -17.51 21.08
N THR A 134 -5.85 -18.49 20.41
CA THR A 134 -5.17 -19.61 21.10
C THR A 134 -3.73 -19.31 21.56
N ALA A 135 -3.18 -18.11 21.31
CA ALA A 135 -1.84 -17.73 21.76
C ALA A 135 -1.61 -16.20 21.71
N THR A 136 -0.54 -15.74 22.36
CA THR A 136 -0.02 -14.35 22.38
C THR A 136 0.35 -13.76 21.01
N SER A 137 0.28 -14.56 19.93
CA SER A 137 0.38 -14.12 18.54
C SER A 137 -0.63 -14.86 17.66
N THR A 138 -1.84 -14.33 17.54
CA THR A 138 -2.84 -14.88 16.63
C THR A 138 -2.81 -14.16 15.29
N PRO A 139 -3.25 -14.83 14.20
CA PRO A 139 -3.53 -14.20 12.92
C PRO A 139 -4.24 -12.83 13.03
N ALA A 140 -5.25 -12.75 13.89
CA ALA A 140 -6.00 -11.53 14.15
C ALA A 140 -5.12 -10.46 14.82
N ALA A 141 -4.35 -10.81 15.85
CA ALA A 141 -3.44 -9.89 16.53
C ALA A 141 -2.38 -9.30 15.58
N SER A 142 -1.80 -10.10 14.69
CA SER A 142 -0.85 -9.60 13.68
C SER A 142 -1.51 -8.61 12.72
N CYS A 143 -2.69 -8.94 12.19
CA CYS A 143 -3.42 -8.04 11.30
C CYS A 143 -3.83 -6.73 11.99
N ARG A 144 -4.20 -6.77 13.27
CA ARG A 144 -4.46 -5.56 14.07
C ARG A 144 -3.22 -4.71 14.22
N PHE A 145 -2.08 -5.32 14.54
CA PHE A 145 -0.82 -4.60 14.67
C PHE A 145 -0.45 -3.91 13.36
N GLU A 146 -0.54 -4.60 12.22
CA GLU A 146 -0.27 -4.01 10.92
C GLU A 146 -1.25 -2.87 10.58
N ALA A 147 -2.54 -3.01 10.94
CA ALA A 147 -3.53 -1.94 10.78
C ALA A 147 -3.21 -0.72 11.67
N ARG A 148 -2.75 -0.95 12.91
CA ARG A 148 -2.26 0.12 13.80
C ARG A 148 -1.04 0.82 13.22
N VAL A 149 -0.09 0.08 12.63
CA VAL A 149 1.07 0.66 11.95
C VAL A 149 0.63 1.54 10.77
N LYS A 150 -0.31 1.08 9.94
CA LYS A 150 -0.88 1.90 8.85
C LYS A 150 -1.59 3.15 9.37
N ALA A 151 -2.40 3.02 10.40
CA ALA A 151 -3.04 4.16 11.06
C ALA A 151 -1.98 5.16 11.57
N GLY A 152 -0.87 4.68 12.15
CA GLY A 152 0.25 5.50 12.60
C GLY A 152 0.99 6.22 11.45
N LYS A 153 1.05 5.58 10.27
CA LYS A 153 1.54 6.19 9.02
C LYS A 153 0.55 7.20 8.41
N GLY A 154 -0.63 7.38 9.02
CA GLY A 154 -1.60 8.40 8.68
C GLY A 154 -2.72 7.95 7.74
N TYR A 155 -2.88 6.65 7.50
CA TYR A 155 -4.00 6.12 6.72
C TYR A 155 -5.34 6.43 7.41
N PRO A 156 -6.44 6.74 6.68
CA PRO A 156 -7.73 6.95 7.31
C PRO A 156 -8.19 5.67 7.98
N LYS A 157 -8.71 5.75 9.21
CA LYS A 157 -9.25 4.60 9.94
C LYS A 157 -10.27 3.83 9.10
N GLU A 158 -11.06 4.52 8.29
CA GLU A 158 -12.07 3.93 7.40
C GLU A 158 -11.46 3.00 6.35
N SER A 159 -10.25 3.31 5.86
CA SER A 159 -9.53 2.50 4.85
C SER A 159 -8.88 1.24 5.44
N LEU A 160 -8.78 1.14 6.77
CA LEU A 160 -8.14 -0.01 7.41
C LEU A 160 -8.93 -1.31 7.18
N VAL A 161 -10.22 -1.23 6.86
CA VAL A 161 -11.07 -2.38 6.52
C VAL A 161 -10.52 -3.10 5.28
N ASP A 162 -10.17 -2.33 4.23
CA ASP A 162 -9.67 -2.85 2.96
C ASP A 162 -8.30 -3.54 3.11
N PHE A 163 -7.58 -3.20 4.18
CA PHE A 163 -6.35 -3.86 4.56
C PHE A 163 -6.58 -5.11 5.44
N LEU A 164 -7.46 -4.99 6.43
CA LEU A 164 -7.71 -6.04 7.42
C LEU A 164 -8.32 -7.28 6.78
N VAL A 165 -9.26 -7.11 5.83
CA VAL A 165 -9.94 -8.25 5.19
C VAL A 165 -8.95 -9.17 4.45
N PRO A 166 -8.13 -8.69 3.50
CA PRO A 166 -7.10 -9.52 2.87
C PRO A 166 -6.09 -10.11 3.86
N CYS A 167 -5.73 -9.36 4.91
CA CYS A 167 -4.82 -9.86 5.94
C CYS A 167 -5.41 -11.07 6.66
N LEU A 168 -6.67 -11.00 7.09
CA LEU A 168 -7.35 -12.07 7.82
C LEU A 168 -7.58 -13.30 6.92
N THR A 169 -8.06 -13.09 5.69
CA THR A 169 -8.24 -14.18 4.70
C THR A 169 -6.93 -14.88 4.39
N GLY A 170 -5.85 -14.11 4.20
CA GLY A 170 -4.51 -14.65 3.93
C GLY A 170 -3.87 -15.41 5.09
N ARG A 171 -4.52 -15.47 6.25
CA ARG A 171 -4.10 -16.23 7.43
C ARG A 171 -5.04 -17.42 7.72
N ASN A 172 -5.83 -17.84 6.74
CA ASN A 172 -6.76 -18.98 6.82
C ASN A 172 -7.83 -18.84 7.92
N ILE A 173 -8.25 -17.61 8.21
CA ILE A 173 -9.46 -17.40 9.02
C ILE A 173 -10.68 -17.68 8.14
N ASP A 174 -11.68 -18.37 8.71
CA ASP A 174 -12.92 -18.72 8.02
C ASP A 174 -13.56 -17.49 7.37
N ALA A 175 -13.99 -17.64 6.11
CA ALA A 175 -14.51 -16.53 5.31
C ALA A 175 -15.77 -15.89 5.91
N THR A 176 -16.61 -16.68 6.60
CA THR A 176 -17.80 -16.19 7.30
C THR A 176 -17.40 -15.28 8.45
N ILE A 177 -16.41 -15.71 9.25
CA ILE A 177 -15.86 -14.93 10.36
C ILE A 177 -15.20 -13.63 9.84
N VAL A 178 -14.48 -13.70 8.72
CA VAL A 178 -13.89 -12.50 8.08
C VAL A 178 -14.98 -11.52 7.62
N SER A 179 -16.05 -12.02 7.01
CA SER A 179 -17.17 -11.19 6.53
C SER A 179 -17.91 -10.49 7.69
N GLU A 180 -18.15 -11.21 8.79
CA GLU A 180 -18.76 -10.63 10.00
C GLU A 180 -17.85 -9.56 10.63
N ALA A 181 -16.56 -9.87 10.75
CA ALA A 181 -15.57 -8.92 11.25
C ALA A 181 -15.50 -7.68 10.36
N GLN A 182 -15.53 -7.82 9.03
CA GLN A 182 -15.50 -6.71 8.08
C GLN A 182 -16.61 -5.69 8.34
N ALA A 183 -17.86 -6.16 8.44
CA ALA A 183 -19.01 -5.29 8.66
C ALA A 183 -18.91 -4.56 10.01
N CYS A 184 -18.53 -5.27 11.07
CA CYS A 184 -18.33 -4.69 12.40
C CYS A 184 -17.20 -3.65 12.41
N ILE A 185 -16.05 -3.96 11.78
CA ILE A 185 -14.89 -3.06 11.72
C ILE A 185 -15.27 -1.79 10.96
N ALA A 186 -15.92 -1.91 9.80
CA ALA A 186 -16.37 -0.76 9.02
C ALA A 186 -17.29 0.16 9.85
N ALA A 187 -18.29 -0.41 10.51
CA ALA A 187 -19.21 0.35 11.37
C ALA A 187 -18.50 0.99 12.58
N SER A 188 -17.55 0.28 13.20
CA SER A 188 -16.83 0.77 14.36
C SER A 188 -15.82 1.87 14.01
N LEU A 189 -15.14 1.74 12.87
CA LEU A 189 -14.19 2.72 12.38
C LEU A 189 -14.86 3.93 11.75
N ALA A 190 -16.15 3.89 11.40
CA ALA A 190 -16.91 5.08 11.01
C ALA A 190 -17.16 6.05 12.19
N LYS A 191 -17.17 5.56 13.43
CA LYS A 191 -17.42 6.39 14.62
C LYS A 191 -16.29 7.42 14.85
N PRO A 192 -16.59 8.62 15.40
CA PRO A 192 -15.56 9.60 15.80
C PRO A 192 -14.50 9.00 16.74
N LEU A 193 -13.28 9.54 16.75
CA LEU A 193 -12.19 9.12 17.66
C LEU A 193 -12.10 10.03 18.89
#